data_AF-A0A0S8E505-F1
#
_entry.id   AF-A0A0S8E505-F1
#
_cell.length_a   1.000
_cell.length_b   1.000
_cell.length_c   1.000
_cell.angle_alpha   90.00
_cell.angle_beta   90.00
_cell.angle_gamma   90.00
#
_symmetry.space_group_name_H-M   'P 1'
#
loop_
_entity.id
_entity.type
_entity.pdbx_description
1 polymer ?
#
loop_
_entity_poly.entity_id
_entity_poly.type
_entity_poly.pdbx_seq_one_letter_code
_entity_poly.pdbx_strand_id
1 'polypeptide(L)'
;MKIKNKIISKQSPAFIIAEGACNHMCDMGLAKKMIDESEAAGADAIKFQTYKAEKLVAKHATTYWNYDSTKSQYEYYKNLDKFGRKEYGELFDYAKGKDIVVFSSPFDIESADMLNELGMPIFKVASCLISDIRLIKHIAALNKPIILSTGGSESGEIQEAVDAIYAEDNYSLVIMACTLSYPAKDKDAQLMRIKKLNELFPEAIIGYSDHTEPDENMVIPSIAVSLGAKVIEKHFTLDRTMTGSGHSFSVDPPLLKKMVENIRLTEEVLGKGDLGIIGAEQKTRENARLSIVAKHGIKRGEVIKEGALTFKRPGLGISPKFIDEIIGRKATRDIGAEEQLKWDDVVNE
;
A
#
# COMPACT_ATOMS: atom_id res chain seq x y z
N MET A 1 -8.25 10.27 -5.76
CA MET A 1 -9.07 9.88 -6.93
C MET A 1 -10.13 8.85 -6.54
N LYS A 2 -11.19 8.70 -7.34
CA LYS A 2 -12.27 7.73 -7.10
C LYS A 2 -12.43 6.83 -8.33
N ILE A 3 -12.56 5.53 -8.11
CA ILE A 3 -12.78 4.53 -9.18
C ILE A 3 -14.00 3.71 -8.76
N LYS A 4 -15.11 3.82 -9.52
CA LYS A 4 -16.41 3.28 -9.09
C LYS A 4 -16.75 3.73 -7.65
N ASN A 5 -16.87 2.80 -6.70
CA ASN A 5 -17.13 3.01 -5.28
C ASN A 5 -15.86 3.07 -4.41
N LYS A 6 -14.67 2.82 -4.97
CA LYS A 6 -13.39 2.78 -4.25
C LYS A 6 -12.72 4.16 -4.28
N ILE A 7 -12.16 4.58 -3.14
CA ILE A 7 -11.42 5.84 -3.00
C ILE A 7 -9.94 5.50 -2.85
N ILE A 8 -9.09 6.12 -3.67
CA ILE A 8 -7.63 6.05 -3.53
C ILE A 8 -7.12 7.45 -3.14
N SER A 9 -6.50 7.53 -1.97
CA SER A 9 -5.93 8.75 -1.39
C SER A 9 -4.79 8.40 -0.43
N LYS A 10 -4.10 9.41 0.09
CA LYS A 10 -3.06 9.23 1.11
C LYS A 10 -3.60 8.73 2.45
N GLN A 11 -4.90 8.82 2.69
CA GLN A 11 -5.56 8.43 3.95
C GLN A 11 -6.45 7.19 3.80
N SER A 12 -6.75 6.75 2.58
CA SER A 12 -7.54 5.54 2.36
C SER A 12 -6.69 4.30 2.62
N PRO A 13 -7.35 3.14 2.81
CA PRO A 13 -6.69 1.86 2.64
C PRO A 13 -6.04 1.73 1.26
N ALA A 14 -5.04 0.86 1.18
CA ALA A 14 -4.31 0.51 -0.02
C ALA A 14 -5.26 -0.19 -1.00
N PHE A 15 -5.24 0.26 -2.24
CA PHE A 15 -5.98 -0.34 -3.34
C PHE A 15 -5.18 -1.50 -3.93
N ILE A 16 -5.73 -2.72 -3.84
CA ILE A 16 -5.01 -3.95 -4.19
C ILE A 16 -5.43 -4.43 -5.58
N ILE A 17 -4.46 -4.62 -6.48
CA ILE A 17 -4.64 -5.03 -7.87
C ILE A 17 -4.04 -6.42 -8.06
N ALA A 18 -4.88 -7.39 -8.43
CA ALA A 18 -4.46 -8.66 -8.99
C ALA A 18 -4.14 -8.45 -10.49
N GLU A 19 -2.87 -8.56 -10.88
CA GLU A 19 -2.43 -8.41 -12.27
C GLU A 19 -2.56 -9.75 -13.00
N GLY A 20 -3.68 -9.95 -13.70
CA GLY A 20 -3.93 -11.14 -14.49
C GLY A 20 -3.12 -11.19 -15.80
N ALA A 21 -2.55 -10.07 -16.24
CA ALA A 21 -1.78 -9.96 -17.48
C ALA A 21 -2.49 -10.67 -18.66
N CYS A 22 -1.84 -11.68 -19.24
CA CYS A 22 -2.42 -12.60 -20.24
C CYS A 22 -2.55 -14.04 -19.71
N ASN A 23 -2.54 -14.25 -18.39
CA ASN A 23 -2.62 -15.58 -17.74
C ASN A 23 -3.98 -16.27 -17.95
N HIS A 24 -4.98 -15.55 -18.49
CA HIS A 24 -6.22 -16.14 -18.97
C HIS A 24 -6.05 -16.91 -20.30
N MET A 25 -4.88 -16.84 -20.96
CA MET A 25 -4.53 -17.63 -22.15
C MET A 25 -5.52 -17.51 -23.32
N CYS A 26 -6.14 -16.32 -23.47
CA CYS A 26 -7.24 -16.08 -24.41
C CYS A 26 -8.48 -16.96 -24.20
N ASP A 27 -8.69 -17.45 -22.98
CA ASP A 27 -9.89 -18.19 -22.58
C ASP A 27 -10.79 -17.30 -21.71
N MET A 28 -12.05 -17.14 -22.14
CA MET A 28 -13.04 -16.31 -21.45
C MET A 28 -13.47 -16.90 -20.11
N GLY A 29 -13.55 -18.23 -20.00
CA GLY A 29 -13.89 -18.90 -18.76
C GLY A 29 -12.81 -18.71 -17.69
N LEU A 30 -11.53 -18.83 -18.08
CA LEU A 30 -10.41 -18.53 -17.20
C LEU A 30 -10.41 -17.06 -16.78
N ALA A 31 -10.61 -16.12 -17.71
CA ALA A 31 -10.67 -14.70 -17.39
C ALA A 31 -11.77 -14.37 -16.37
N LYS A 32 -12.99 -14.93 -16.54
CA LYS A 32 -14.09 -14.78 -15.58
C LYS A 32 -13.76 -15.39 -14.22
N LYS A 33 -13.18 -16.60 -14.20
CA LYS A 33 -12.75 -17.25 -12.96
C LYS A 33 -11.67 -16.44 -12.24
N MET A 34 -10.75 -15.81 -12.96
CA MET A 34 -9.75 -14.93 -12.37
C MET A 34 -10.39 -13.71 -11.68
N ILE A 35 -11.46 -13.14 -12.26
CA ILE A 35 -12.24 -12.06 -11.63
C ILE A 35 -12.86 -12.56 -10.32
N ASP A 36 -13.52 -13.73 -10.34
CA ASP A 36 -14.17 -14.30 -9.16
C ASP A 36 -13.18 -14.59 -8.02
N GLU A 37 -12.04 -15.22 -8.32
CA GLU A 37 -11.03 -15.55 -7.32
C GLU A 37 -10.34 -14.29 -6.76
N SER A 38 -10.16 -13.25 -7.58
CA SER A 38 -9.62 -11.97 -7.11
C SER A 38 -10.59 -11.26 -6.15
N GLU A 39 -11.89 -11.26 -6.49
CA GLU A 39 -12.94 -10.72 -5.62
C GLU A 39 -13.03 -11.51 -4.31
N ALA A 40 -13.03 -12.84 -4.38
CA ALA A 40 -13.08 -13.73 -3.21
C ALA A 40 -11.86 -13.58 -2.29
N ALA A 41 -10.69 -13.27 -2.84
CA ALA A 41 -9.49 -12.97 -2.07
C ALA A 41 -9.52 -11.58 -1.40
N GLY A 42 -10.47 -10.72 -1.76
CA GLY A 42 -10.59 -9.35 -1.25
C GLY A 42 -9.72 -8.32 -1.98
N ALA A 43 -9.27 -8.61 -3.20
CA ALA A 43 -8.62 -7.62 -4.04
C ALA A 43 -9.64 -6.56 -4.50
N ASP A 44 -9.20 -5.31 -4.63
CA ASP A 44 -10.06 -4.20 -5.07
C ASP A 44 -10.20 -4.15 -6.60
N ALA A 45 -9.23 -4.72 -7.31
CA ALA A 45 -9.23 -4.77 -8.75
C ALA A 45 -8.52 -6.00 -9.32
N ILE A 46 -8.87 -6.32 -10.56
CA ILE A 46 -8.11 -7.20 -11.44
C ILE A 46 -7.80 -6.46 -12.74
N LYS A 47 -6.55 -6.58 -13.18
CA LYS A 47 -6.02 -5.94 -14.38
C LYS A 47 -5.58 -6.97 -15.42
N PHE A 48 -5.88 -6.71 -16.68
CA PHE A 48 -5.39 -7.47 -17.84
C PHE A 48 -4.49 -6.60 -18.73
N GLN A 49 -4.03 -7.15 -19.85
CA GLN A 49 -3.23 -6.44 -20.85
C GLN A 49 -3.86 -6.50 -22.25
N THR A 50 -3.98 -5.35 -22.92
CA THR A 50 -4.56 -5.25 -24.28
C THR A 50 -3.50 -4.76 -25.26
N TYR A 51 -3.14 -5.63 -26.19
CA TYR A 51 -2.18 -5.31 -27.25
C TYR A 51 -2.46 -6.14 -28.51
N LYS A 52 -1.84 -5.74 -29.63
CA LYS A 52 -1.61 -6.61 -30.79
C LYS A 52 -0.12 -6.84 -30.95
N ALA A 53 0.30 -8.09 -31.14
CA ALA A 53 1.73 -8.45 -31.12
C ALA A 53 2.52 -7.69 -32.20
N GLU A 54 1.90 -7.45 -33.36
CA GLU A 54 2.47 -6.68 -34.48
C GLU A 54 2.67 -5.19 -34.20
N LYS A 55 1.97 -4.63 -33.21
CA LYS A 55 2.15 -3.25 -32.75
C LYS A 55 3.08 -3.17 -31.54
N LEU A 56 3.08 -4.21 -30.70
CA LEU A 56 3.83 -4.24 -29.45
C LEU A 56 5.32 -4.51 -29.67
N VAL A 57 5.67 -5.45 -30.55
CA VAL A 57 7.02 -6.00 -30.58
C VAL A 57 7.52 -6.34 -31.98
N ALA A 58 8.81 -6.08 -32.21
CA ALA A 58 9.49 -6.46 -33.44
C ALA A 58 9.59 -7.98 -33.56
N LYS A 59 9.48 -8.50 -34.80
CA LYS A 59 9.43 -9.94 -35.11
C LYS A 59 10.59 -10.76 -34.53
N HIS A 60 11.76 -10.16 -34.35
CA HIS A 60 12.98 -10.84 -33.89
C HIS A 60 13.46 -10.37 -32.51
N ALA A 61 12.59 -9.72 -31.73
CA ALA A 61 12.95 -9.28 -30.39
C ALA A 61 13.22 -10.48 -29.46
N THR A 62 14.35 -10.44 -28.76
CA THR A 62 14.79 -11.44 -27.78
C THR A 62 13.95 -11.36 -26.50
N THR A 63 13.58 -12.50 -25.92
CA THR A 63 12.85 -12.53 -24.65
C THR A 63 13.70 -12.02 -23.48
N TYR A 64 13.04 -11.42 -22.49
CA TYR A 64 13.68 -10.90 -21.26
C TYR A 64 13.23 -11.66 -20.00
N TRP A 65 12.51 -12.78 -20.18
CA TRP A 65 11.96 -13.62 -19.13
C TRP A 65 12.54 -15.04 -19.21
N ASN A 66 12.49 -15.77 -18.09
CA ASN A 66 13.02 -17.12 -17.97
C ASN A 66 11.99 -18.20 -18.36
N TYR A 67 11.39 -18.07 -19.54
CA TYR A 67 10.40 -19.00 -20.07
C TYR A 67 10.59 -19.16 -21.58
N ASP A 68 10.90 -20.39 -22.01
CA ASP A 68 11.09 -20.81 -23.40
C ASP A 68 11.84 -19.78 -24.27
N SER A 69 13.15 -19.65 -24.04
CA SER A 69 14.03 -18.71 -24.77
C SER A 69 14.24 -19.08 -26.25
N THR A 70 13.63 -20.17 -26.73
CA THR A 70 13.73 -20.58 -28.14
C THR A 70 12.78 -19.81 -29.05
N LYS A 71 11.77 -19.14 -28.48
CA LYS A 71 10.80 -18.32 -29.20
C LYS A 71 11.13 -16.83 -29.08
N SER A 72 10.79 -16.08 -30.11
CA SER A 72 10.82 -14.61 -30.05
C SER A 72 9.71 -14.06 -29.15
N GLN A 73 9.88 -12.82 -28.66
CA GLN A 73 8.78 -12.12 -27.96
C GLN A 73 7.52 -12.04 -28.84
N TYR A 74 7.70 -11.78 -30.14
CA TYR A 74 6.60 -11.67 -31.10
C TYR A 74 5.77 -12.95 -31.16
N GLU A 75 6.40 -14.12 -31.30
CA GLU A 75 5.68 -15.40 -31.33
C GLU A 75 4.95 -15.68 -30.02
N TYR A 76 5.56 -15.34 -28.88
CA TYR A 76 4.91 -15.49 -27.58
C TYR A 76 3.64 -14.62 -27.49
N TYR A 77 3.77 -13.31 -27.74
CA TYR A 77 2.66 -12.37 -27.67
C TYR A 77 1.59 -12.64 -28.73
N LYS A 78 1.97 -13.12 -29.92
CA LYS A 78 1.01 -13.43 -30.99
C LYS A 78 0.08 -14.57 -30.63
N ASN A 79 0.51 -15.51 -29.79
CA ASN A 79 -0.37 -16.56 -29.29
C ASN A 79 -1.41 -16.06 -28.28
N LEU A 80 -1.20 -14.87 -27.72
CA LEU A 80 -1.96 -14.29 -26.60
C LEU A 80 -2.70 -12.99 -26.97
N ASP A 81 -2.67 -12.55 -28.23
CA ASP A 81 -3.27 -11.27 -28.67
C ASP A 81 -4.73 -11.39 -29.17
N LYS A 82 -5.43 -12.48 -28.85
CA LYS A 82 -6.76 -12.77 -29.42
C LYS A 82 -7.90 -11.96 -28.82
N PHE A 83 -7.79 -11.55 -27.55
CA PHE A 83 -8.81 -10.71 -26.92
C PHE A 83 -8.87 -9.34 -27.59
N GLY A 84 -10.08 -8.84 -27.84
CA GLY A 84 -10.35 -7.53 -28.40
C GLY A 84 -11.67 -6.98 -27.89
N ARG A 85 -12.32 -6.13 -28.69
CA ARG A 85 -13.53 -5.40 -28.28
C ARG A 85 -14.62 -6.30 -27.72
N LYS A 86 -14.89 -7.42 -28.39
CA LYS A 86 -15.96 -8.36 -27.99
C LYS A 86 -15.64 -8.97 -26.63
N GLU A 87 -14.41 -9.46 -26.45
CA GLU A 87 -13.99 -10.16 -25.25
C GLU A 87 -13.90 -9.20 -24.05
N TYR A 88 -13.31 -8.02 -24.20
CA TYR A 88 -13.28 -7.04 -23.11
C TYR A 88 -14.66 -6.46 -22.79
N GLY A 89 -15.52 -6.28 -23.79
CA GLY A 89 -16.91 -5.92 -23.57
C GLY A 89 -17.62 -6.95 -22.70
N GLU A 90 -17.47 -8.25 -23.03
CA GLU A 90 -18.04 -9.35 -22.25
C GLU A 90 -17.46 -9.39 -20.81
N LEU A 91 -16.17 -9.15 -20.62
CA LEU A 91 -15.55 -9.11 -19.29
C LEU A 91 -16.05 -7.93 -18.45
N PHE A 92 -16.13 -6.75 -19.03
CA PHE A 92 -16.61 -5.56 -18.31
C PHE A 92 -18.10 -5.68 -17.98
N ASP A 93 -18.89 -6.29 -18.85
CA ASP A 93 -20.29 -6.65 -18.57
C ASP A 93 -20.40 -7.68 -17.46
N TYR A 94 -19.58 -8.73 -17.49
CA TYR A 94 -19.53 -9.74 -16.44
C TYR A 94 -19.16 -9.14 -15.06
N ALA A 95 -18.33 -8.09 -15.04
CA ALA A 95 -17.95 -7.36 -13.84
C ALA A 95 -19.02 -6.40 -13.30
N LYS A 96 -20.13 -6.18 -14.02
CA LYS A 96 -21.23 -5.33 -13.54
C LYS A 96 -21.91 -5.98 -12.34
N GLY A 97 -22.00 -5.26 -11.23
CA GLY A 97 -22.62 -5.72 -9.98
C GLY A 97 -21.66 -6.44 -9.01
N LYS A 98 -20.41 -6.68 -9.41
CA LYS A 98 -19.34 -7.19 -8.52
C LYS A 98 -18.63 -6.03 -7.80
N ASP A 99 -18.09 -6.28 -6.61
CA ASP A 99 -17.31 -5.29 -5.83
C ASP A 99 -15.82 -5.30 -6.21
N ILE A 100 -15.54 -5.52 -7.50
CA ILE A 100 -14.19 -5.49 -8.06
C ILE A 100 -14.12 -4.58 -9.29
N VAL A 101 -13.03 -3.82 -9.40
CA VAL A 101 -12.71 -3.05 -10.60
C VAL A 101 -12.03 -3.97 -11.60
N VAL A 102 -12.60 -4.11 -12.79
CA VAL A 102 -11.97 -4.83 -13.90
C VAL A 102 -11.52 -3.80 -14.93
N PHE A 103 -10.25 -3.88 -15.33
CA PHE A 103 -9.66 -2.98 -16.30
C PHE A 103 -8.48 -3.64 -17.02
N SER A 104 -7.90 -2.94 -17.99
CA SER A 104 -6.79 -3.46 -18.80
C SER A 104 -5.77 -2.37 -19.11
N SER A 105 -4.51 -2.75 -19.30
CA SER A 105 -3.45 -1.82 -19.71
C SER A 105 -3.41 -1.77 -21.25
N PRO A 106 -3.70 -0.65 -21.90
CA PRO A 106 -3.50 -0.51 -23.34
C PRO A 106 -2.02 -0.33 -23.68
N PHE A 107 -1.57 -0.96 -24.76
CA PHE A 107 -0.20 -0.80 -25.29
C PHE A 107 -0.13 0.03 -26.57
N ASP A 108 -1.27 0.53 -27.05
CA ASP A 108 -1.38 1.43 -28.19
C ASP A 108 -2.64 2.33 -28.06
N ILE A 109 -2.69 3.38 -28.88
CA ILE A 109 -3.78 4.37 -28.88
C ILE A 109 -5.12 3.71 -29.19
N GLU A 110 -5.18 2.81 -30.18
CA GLU A 110 -6.45 2.20 -30.57
C GLU A 110 -7.02 1.28 -29.48
N SER A 111 -6.13 0.60 -28.74
CA SER A 111 -6.50 -0.17 -27.55
C SER A 111 -6.99 0.75 -26.43
N ALA A 112 -6.35 1.91 -26.23
CA ALA A 112 -6.80 2.89 -25.24
C ALA A 112 -8.21 3.42 -25.55
N ASP A 113 -8.46 3.80 -26.81
CA ASP A 113 -9.77 4.28 -27.28
C ASP A 113 -10.84 3.20 -27.16
N MET A 114 -10.55 1.98 -27.62
CA MET A 114 -11.47 0.85 -27.50
C MET A 114 -11.87 0.60 -26.05
N LEU A 115 -10.91 0.55 -25.12
CA LEU A 115 -11.19 0.33 -23.70
C LEU A 115 -11.95 1.51 -23.09
N ASN A 116 -11.66 2.74 -23.52
CA ASN A 116 -12.37 3.93 -23.09
C ASN A 116 -13.85 3.87 -23.45
N GLU A 117 -14.15 3.55 -24.71
CA GLU A 117 -15.51 3.42 -25.25
C GLU A 117 -16.30 2.30 -24.58
N LEU A 118 -15.62 1.21 -24.19
CA LEU A 118 -16.23 0.13 -23.41
C LEU A 118 -16.48 0.52 -21.94
N GLY A 119 -16.16 1.76 -21.53
CA GLY A 119 -16.44 2.29 -20.21
C GLY A 119 -15.39 1.95 -19.15
N MET A 120 -14.18 1.57 -19.53
CA MET A 120 -13.09 1.27 -18.58
C MET A 120 -12.83 2.46 -17.65
N PRO A 121 -12.80 2.30 -16.31
CA PRO A 121 -12.84 3.44 -15.39
C PRO A 121 -11.47 4.04 -15.04
N ILE A 122 -10.37 3.36 -15.40
CA ILE A 122 -9.00 3.74 -15.04
C ILE A 122 -8.01 3.20 -16.09
N PHE A 123 -6.92 3.94 -16.34
CA PHE A 123 -5.84 3.51 -17.20
C PHE A 123 -4.59 3.12 -16.41
N LYS A 124 -3.89 2.08 -16.90
CA LYS A 124 -2.54 1.72 -16.48
C LYS A 124 -1.59 1.95 -17.64
N VAL A 125 -0.53 2.72 -17.41
CA VAL A 125 0.62 2.81 -18.31
C VAL A 125 1.71 1.88 -17.77
N ALA A 126 2.12 0.89 -18.58
CA ALA A 126 3.17 -0.07 -18.24
C ALA A 126 4.54 0.61 -18.24
N SER A 127 5.51 0.10 -17.45
CA SER A 127 6.84 0.72 -17.34
C SER A 127 7.57 0.82 -18.69
N CYS A 128 7.38 -0.16 -19.58
CA CYS A 128 7.99 -0.16 -20.91
C CYS A 128 7.43 0.91 -21.86
N LEU A 129 6.32 1.57 -21.48
CA LEU A 129 5.66 2.62 -22.27
C LEU A 129 5.93 4.01 -21.70
N ILE A 130 6.77 4.15 -20.66
CA ILE A 130 6.99 5.44 -19.98
C ILE A 130 7.55 6.52 -20.92
N SER A 131 8.32 6.10 -21.92
CA SER A 131 8.90 6.99 -22.94
C SER A 131 7.97 7.26 -24.13
N ASP A 132 6.81 6.59 -24.22
CA ASP A 132 5.80 6.89 -25.22
C ASP A 132 4.92 8.06 -24.78
N ILE A 133 5.51 9.26 -24.83
CA ILE A 133 4.84 10.51 -24.46
C ILE A 133 3.58 10.76 -25.28
N ARG A 134 3.50 10.25 -26.53
CA ARG A 134 2.31 10.41 -27.38
C ARG A 134 1.14 9.59 -26.82
N LEU A 135 1.37 8.32 -26.50
CA LEU A 135 0.37 7.47 -25.87
C LEU A 135 -0.05 8.03 -24.50
N ILE A 136 0.91 8.49 -23.70
CA ILE A 136 0.64 9.04 -22.37
C ILE A 136 -0.26 10.27 -22.44
N LYS A 137 0.03 11.24 -23.33
CA LYS A 137 -0.84 12.40 -23.54
C LYS A 137 -2.22 12.01 -24.02
N HIS A 138 -2.29 11.07 -24.97
CA HIS A 138 -3.57 10.55 -25.46
C HIS A 138 -4.42 9.98 -24.33
N ILE A 139 -3.84 9.10 -23.49
CA ILE A 139 -4.51 8.53 -22.32
C ILE A 139 -4.93 9.61 -21.31
N ALA A 140 -4.07 10.61 -21.06
CA ALA A 140 -4.36 11.70 -20.15
C ALA A 140 -5.54 12.56 -20.59
N ALA A 141 -5.64 12.87 -21.89
CA ALA A 141 -6.74 13.61 -22.49
C ALA A 141 -8.11 12.90 -22.39
N LEU A 142 -8.14 11.59 -22.17
CA LEU A 142 -9.37 10.85 -21.89
C LEU A 142 -9.95 11.16 -20.48
N ASN A 143 -9.25 11.95 -19.67
CA ASN A 143 -9.68 12.51 -18.38
C ASN A 143 -10.20 11.46 -17.39
N LYS A 144 -9.49 10.33 -17.33
CA LYS A 144 -9.70 9.27 -16.34
C LYS A 144 -8.46 9.12 -15.45
N PRO A 145 -8.57 8.55 -14.25
CA PRO A 145 -7.42 8.27 -13.41
C PRO A 145 -6.36 7.43 -14.13
N ILE A 146 -5.08 7.66 -13.81
CA ILE A 146 -3.94 6.99 -14.41
C ILE A 146 -3.08 6.36 -13.31
N ILE A 147 -2.63 5.12 -13.55
CA ILE A 147 -1.59 4.44 -12.78
C ILE A 147 -0.37 4.26 -13.68
N LEU A 148 0.68 5.03 -13.43
CA LEU A 148 1.94 5.03 -14.17
C LEU A 148 2.97 4.14 -13.45
N SER A 149 3.51 3.10 -14.10
CA SER A 149 4.64 2.34 -13.54
C SER A 149 5.97 2.90 -14.02
N THR A 150 6.96 2.87 -13.15
CA THR A 150 8.28 3.50 -13.39
C THR A 150 9.44 2.52 -13.27
N GLY A 151 9.19 1.23 -13.55
CA GLY A 151 10.21 0.19 -13.43
C GLY A 151 11.28 0.35 -14.49
N GLY A 152 12.54 0.47 -14.07
CA GLY A 152 13.68 0.62 -14.99
C GLY A 152 13.86 2.05 -15.52
N SER A 153 13.13 3.02 -14.99
CA SER A 153 13.18 4.41 -15.45
C SER A 153 14.11 5.28 -14.60
N GLU A 154 14.76 6.25 -15.24
CA GLU A 154 15.45 7.34 -14.57
C GLU A 154 14.48 8.42 -14.10
N SER A 155 14.88 9.27 -13.14
CA SER A 155 14.02 10.34 -12.62
C SER A 155 13.58 11.34 -13.70
N GLY A 156 14.42 11.57 -14.71
CA GLY A 156 14.08 12.41 -15.86
C GLY A 156 12.92 11.86 -16.68
N GLU A 157 12.97 10.57 -17.03
CA GLU A 157 11.89 9.90 -17.78
C GLU A 157 10.56 9.88 -17.00
N ILE A 158 10.64 9.71 -15.66
CA ILE A 158 9.45 9.79 -14.81
C ILE A 158 8.87 11.21 -14.83
N GLN A 159 9.71 12.24 -14.70
CA GLN A 159 9.26 13.63 -14.74
C GLN A 159 8.61 13.96 -16.10
N GLU A 160 9.22 13.55 -17.21
CA GLU A 160 8.67 13.78 -18.56
C GLU A 160 7.29 13.15 -18.73
N ALA A 161 7.10 11.91 -18.24
CA ALA A 161 5.81 11.24 -18.28
C ALA A 161 4.76 11.94 -17.39
N VAL A 162 5.14 12.39 -16.20
CA VAL A 162 4.25 13.14 -15.29
C VAL A 162 3.86 14.48 -15.91
N ASP A 163 4.81 15.23 -16.45
CA ASP A 163 4.58 16.52 -17.12
C ASP A 163 3.64 16.34 -18.32
N ALA A 164 3.81 15.27 -19.09
CA ALA A 164 2.94 14.94 -20.20
C ALA A 164 1.49 14.69 -19.76
N ILE A 165 1.28 14.04 -18.61
CA ILE A 165 -0.06 13.80 -18.05
C ILE A 165 -0.68 15.12 -17.55
N TYR A 166 0.08 15.91 -16.80
CA TYR A 166 -0.40 17.17 -16.22
C TYR A 166 -0.66 18.26 -17.27
N ALA A 167 0.03 18.22 -18.41
CA ALA A 167 -0.21 19.12 -19.54
C ALA A 167 -1.61 18.97 -20.15
N GLU A 168 -2.27 17.84 -19.93
CA GLU A 168 -3.66 17.58 -20.36
C GLU A 168 -4.67 17.82 -19.22
N ASP A 169 -4.28 18.61 -18.20
CA ASP A 169 -5.09 18.96 -17.01
C ASP A 169 -5.57 17.74 -16.19
N ASN A 170 -4.91 16.59 -16.32
CA ASN A 170 -5.27 15.37 -15.60
C ASN A 170 -4.36 15.13 -14.39
N TYR A 171 -4.81 15.56 -13.21
CA TYR A 171 -4.06 15.40 -11.96
C TYR A 171 -4.41 14.12 -11.17
N SER A 172 -5.22 13.22 -11.73
CA SER A 172 -5.61 11.97 -11.08
C SER A 172 -4.56 10.88 -11.31
N LEU A 173 -3.41 11.02 -10.66
CA LEU A 173 -2.22 10.19 -10.90
C LEU A 173 -1.81 9.32 -9.70
N VAL A 174 -1.53 8.04 -9.99
CA VAL A 174 -0.75 7.14 -9.14
C VAL A 174 0.58 6.85 -9.84
N ILE A 175 1.70 6.95 -9.11
CA ILE A 175 3.04 6.57 -9.59
C ILE A 175 3.49 5.32 -8.83
N MET A 176 3.81 4.25 -9.57
CA MET A 176 4.16 2.95 -9.00
C MET A 176 5.67 2.76 -8.96
N ALA A 177 6.25 2.69 -7.75
CA ALA A 177 7.58 2.13 -7.58
C ALA A 177 7.60 0.68 -8.08
N CYS A 178 8.63 0.31 -8.82
CA CYS A 178 8.68 -0.99 -9.49
C CYS A 178 10.12 -1.37 -9.80
N THR A 179 10.41 -2.67 -9.85
CA THR A 179 11.63 -3.23 -10.44
C THR A 179 11.26 -4.03 -11.69
N LEU A 180 11.85 -3.71 -12.83
CA LEU A 180 11.56 -4.36 -14.11
C LEU A 180 12.36 -5.66 -14.26
N SER A 181 12.03 -6.67 -13.45
CA SER A 181 12.64 -8.01 -13.47
C SER A 181 11.59 -9.05 -13.11
N TYR A 182 11.57 -10.19 -13.81
CA TYR A 182 10.51 -11.20 -13.72
C TYR A 182 11.08 -12.62 -13.57
N PRO A 183 11.13 -13.17 -12.35
CA PRO A 183 10.89 -12.49 -11.06
C PRO A 183 12.03 -11.53 -10.69
N ALA A 184 11.73 -10.55 -9.83
CA ALA A 184 12.73 -9.80 -9.09
C ALA A 184 13.20 -10.62 -7.88
N LYS A 185 14.48 -10.56 -7.53
CA LYS A 185 14.94 -11.10 -6.23
C LYS A 185 14.50 -10.13 -5.13
N ASP A 186 14.28 -10.63 -3.92
CA ASP A 186 13.84 -9.79 -2.79
C ASP A 186 14.77 -8.59 -2.54
N LYS A 187 16.09 -8.80 -2.64
CA LYS A 187 17.10 -7.73 -2.51
C LYS A 187 16.96 -6.62 -3.57
N ASP A 188 16.33 -6.94 -4.71
CA ASP A 188 16.13 -6.06 -5.85
C ASP A 188 14.71 -5.43 -5.82
N ALA A 189 13.90 -5.69 -4.78
CA ALA A 189 12.58 -5.09 -4.59
C ALA A 189 12.62 -3.55 -4.47
N GLN A 190 13.72 -3.01 -3.91
CA GLN A 190 14.03 -1.57 -3.88
C GLN A 190 12.90 -0.69 -3.30
N LEU A 191 12.26 -1.14 -2.20
CA LEU A 191 11.08 -0.49 -1.62
C LEU A 191 11.28 0.97 -1.18
N MET A 192 12.52 1.40 -0.90
CA MET A 192 12.82 2.80 -0.59
C MET A 192 12.54 3.76 -1.76
N ARG A 193 12.37 3.24 -2.98
CA ARG A 193 11.85 4.02 -4.12
C ARG A 193 10.47 4.62 -3.83
N ILE A 194 9.64 3.99 -3.00
CA ILE A 194 8.33 4.52 -2.60
C ILE A 194 8.51 5.88 -1.91
N LYS A 195 9.43 5.97 -0.94
CA LYS A 195 9.73 7.22 -0.25
C LYS A 195 10.32 8.25 -1.21
N LYS A 196 11.25 7.82 -2.08
CA LYS A 196 11.87 8.74 -3.03
C LYS A 196 10.89 9.33 -4.02
N LEU A 197 9.95 8.53 -4.54
CA LEU A 197 8.90 9.02 -5.43
C LEU A 197 7.94 9.97 -4.69
N ASN A 198 7.60 9.69 -3.43
CA ASN A 198 6.75 10.60 -2.65
C ASN A 198 7.45 11.94 -2.35
N GLU A 199 8.78 11.98 -2.23
CA GLU A 199 9.55 13.22 -2.12
C GLU A 199 9.54 14.03 -3.41
N LEU A 200 9.69 13.35 -4.56
CA LEU A 200 9.75 14.01 -5.88
C LEU A 200 8.38 14.46 -6.39
N PHE A 201 7.33 13.69 -6.09
CA PHE A 201 5.95 13.91 -6.56
C PHE A 201 4.97 13.92 -5.38
N PRO A 202 5.07 14.91 -4.47
CA PRO A 202 4.27 14.95 -3.24
C PRO A 202 2.76 15.15 -3.49
N GLU A 203 2.35 15.59 -4.66
CA GLU A 203 0.95 15.72 -5.07
C GLU A 203 0.36 14.39 -5.59
N ALA A 204 1.21 13.50 -6.11
CA ALA A 204 0.79 12.20 -6.61
C ALA A 204 0.55 11.19 -5.48
N ILE A 205 -0.24 10.16 -5.79
CA ILE A 205 -0.38 8.98 -4.94
C ILE A 205 0.74 8.01 -5.32
N ILE A 206 1.46 7.47 -4.33
CA ILE A 206 2.52 6.50 -4.61
C ILE A 206 1.99 5.08 -4.36
N GLY A 207 2.31 4.18 -5.26
CA GLY A 207 2.06 2.75 -5.13
C GLY A 207 3.31 1.90 -5.35
N TYR A 208 3.13 0.60 -5.34
CA TYR A 208 4.18 -0.39 -5.55
C TYR A 208 3.66 -1.52 -6.46
N SER A 209 4.37 -1.75 -7.57
CA SER A 209 4.15 -2.88 -8.47
C SER A 209 5.22 -3.92 -8.16
N ASP A 210 4.77 -5.03 -7.60
CA ASP A 210 5.62 -6.08 -7.05
C ASP A 210 5.80 -7.21 -8.07
N HIS A 211 7.07 -7.52 -8.38
CA HIS A 211 7.47 -8.63 -9.24
C HIS A 211 8.37 -9.64 -8.51
N THR A 212 8.51 -9.54 -7.19
CA THR A 212 9.28 -10.54 -6.44
C THR A 212 8.63 -11.91 -6.52
N GLU A 213 9.42 -12.96 -6.38
CA GLU A 213 8.88 -14.31 -6.27
C GLU A 213 7.91 -14.38 -5.07
N PRO A 214 6.71 -14.96 -5.21
CA PRO A 214 5.81 -15.10 -4.09
C PRO A 214 6.30 -16.21 -3.15
N ASP A 215 6.28 -15.91 -1.85
CA ASP A 215 6.55 -16.87 -0.77
C ASP A 215 5.27 -17.11 0.06
N GLU A 216 5.31 -18.08 0.97
CA GLU A 216 4.17 -18.45 1.83
C GLU A 216 3.71 -17.33 2.77
N ASN A 217 4.58 -16.34 3.02
CA ASN A 217 4.33 -15.28 3.98
C ASN A 217 3.78 -14.02 3.31
N MET A 218 4.09 -13.74 2.04
CA MET A 218 3.65 -12.57 1.27
C MET A 218 3.87 -11.24 2.02
N VAL A 219 5.08 -11.04 2.57
CA VAL A 219 5.40 -9.88 3.43
C VAL A 219 5.82 -8.62 2.67
N ILE A 220 6.41 -8.76 1.48
CA ILE A 220 6.97 -7.64 0.72
C ILE A 220 5.92 -6.56 0.39
N PRO A 221 4.70 -6.91 -0.07
CA PRO A 221 3.62 -5.94 -0.27
C PRO A 221 3.24 -5.17 1.01
N SER A 222 3.21 -5.84 2.16
CA SER A 222 2.95 -5.20 3.46
C SER A 222 4.05 -4.22 3.85
N ILE A 223 5.32 -4.55 3.61
CA ILE A 223 6.43 -3.63 3.84
C ILE A 223 6.26 -2.39 2.96
N ALA A 224 5.87 -2.55 1.69
CA ALA A 224 5.59 -1.42 0.79
C ALA A 224 4.49 -0.48 1.35
N VAL A 225 3.41 -1.04 1.88
CA VAL A 225 2.33 -0.27 2.54
C VAL A 225 2.85 0.49 3.76
N SER A 226 3.68 -0.13 4.61
CA SER A 226 4.28 0.55 5.76
C SER A 226 5.23 1.70 5.38
N LEU A 227 5.75 1.70 4.15
CA LEU A 227 6.55 2.78 3.59
C LEU A 227 5.71 3.87 2.89
N GLY A 228 4.38 3.73 2.88
CA GLY A 228 3.44 4.73 2.37
C GLY A 228 2.80 4.41 1.01
N ALA A 229 3.01 3.21 0.45
CA ALA A 229 2.32 2.81 -0.77
C ALA A 229 0.80 2.69 -0.54
N LYS A 230 0.01 3.24 -1.47
CA LYS A 230 -1.47 3.26 -1.45
C LYS A 230 -2.12 2.50 -2.59
N VAL A 231 -1.30 1.98 -3.50
CA VAL A 231 -1.71 1.02 -4.52
C VAL A 231 -0.69 -0.10 -4.53
N ILE A 232 -1.15 -1.34 -4.50
CA ILE A 232 -0.30 -2.53 -4.57
C ILE A 232 -0.75 -3.34 -5.78
N GLU A 233 0.19 -3.69 -6.66
CA GLU A 233 -0.06 -4.56 -7.82
C GLU A 233 0.84 -5.79 -7.72
N LYS A 234 0.27 -6.99 -7.89
CA LYS A 234 1.01 -8.26 -7.92
C LYS A 234 0.43 -9.17 -9.01
N HIS A 235 1.29 -9.81 -9.79
CA HIS A 235 0.86 -10.77 -10.82
C HIS A 235 0.04 -11.91 -10.20
N PHE A 236 -1.04 -12.30 -10.87
CA PHE A 236 -2.01 -13.28 -10.40
C PHE A 236 -2.26 -14.38 -11.42
N THR A 237 -2.38 -15.62 -10.94
CA THR A 237 -2.72 -16.81 -11.73
C THR A 237 -3.74 -17.65 -10.98
N LEU A 238 -4.50 -18.49 -11.70
CA LEU A 238 -5.33 -19.51 -11.08
C LEU A 238 -4.52 -20.71 -10.58
N ASP A 239 -3.39 -20.97 -11.24
CA ASP A 239 -2.48 -22.08 -10.96
C ASP A 239 -1.07 -21.72 -11.43
N ARG A 240 -0.08 -21.85 -10.53
CA ARG A 240 1.33 -21.51 -10.79
C ARG A 240 2.05 -22.56 -11.64
N THR A 241 1.47 -23.75 -11.79
CA THR A 241 2.02 -24.85 -12.58
C THR A 241 1.65 -24.79 -14.06
N MET A 242 0.73 -23.88 -14.44
CA MET A 242 0.33 -23.67 -15.83
C MET A 242 1.49 -23.20 -16.72
N THR A 243 1.45 -23.58 -18.00
CA THR A 243 2.46 -23.17 -18.97
C THR A 243 2.26 -21.73 -19.43
N GLY A 244 3.31 -20.93 -19.37
CA GLY A 244 3.33 -19.53 -19.83
C GLY A 244 4.35 -18.75 -19.04
N SER A 245 4.84 -17.63 -19.58
CA SER A 245 5.89 -16.86 -18.90
C SER A 245 5.41 -16.23 -17.60
N GLY A 246 4.11 -15.93 -17.47
CA GLY A 246 3.55 -15.20 -16.34
C GLY A 246 3.09 -16.03 -15.15
N HIS A 247 3.06 -17.37 -15.20
CA HIS A 247 2.40 -18.17 -14.15
C HIS A 247 3.28 -18.43 -12.91
N SER A 248 4.56 -18.77 -13.09
CA SER A 248 5.40 -19.27 -11.97
C SER A 248 5.63 -18.23 -10.87
N PHE A 249 5.84 -16.96 -11.26
CA PHE A 249 6.08 -15.83 -10.36
C PHE A 249 4.80 -15.09 -9.95
N SER A 250 3.62 -15.56 -10.37
CA SER A 250 2.33 -15.01 -9.95
C SER A 250 1.88 -15.58 -8.61
N VAL A 251 1.14 -14.81 -7.82
CA VAL A 251 0.36 -15.34 -6.70
C VAL A 251 -0.84 -16.14 -7.22
N ASP A 252 -1.17 -17.24 -6.54
CA ASP A 252 -2.41 -17.99 -6.74
C ASP A 252 -3.51 -17.51 -5.75
N PRO A 253 -4.75 -18.04 -5.79
CA PRO A 253 -5.82 -17.54 -4.92
C PRO A 253 -5.49 -17.59 -3.41
N PRO A 254 -4.91 -18.68 -2.86
CA PRO A 254 -4.47 -18.70 -1.46
C PRO A 254 -3.44 -17.61 -1.13
N LEU A 255 -2.43 -17.42 -1.98
CA LEU A 255 -1.39 -16.42 -1.74
C LEU A 255 -1.90 -14.98 -1.95
N LEU A 256 -2.82 -14.75 -2.89
CA LEU A 256 -3.48 -13.46 -3.07
C LEU A 256 -4.29 -13.09 -1.82
N LYS A 257 -5.07 -14.04 -1.28
CA LYS A 257 -5.81 -13.83 -0.02
C LYS A 257 -4.86 -13.53 1.14
N LYS A 258 -3.78 -14.30 1.26
CA LYS A 258 -2.74 -14.07 2.29
C LYS A 258 -2.13 -12.67 2.19
N MET A 259 -1.84 -12.22 0.98
CA MET A 259 -1.33 -10.87 0.72
C MET A 259 -2.33 -9.80 1.16
N VAL A 260 -3.61 -9.94 0.81
CA VAL A 260 -4.68 -9.02 1.22
C VAL A 260 -4.78 -8.96 2.74
N GLU A 261 -4.86 -10.10 3.41
CA GLU A 261 -4.94 -10.18 4.88
C GLU A 261 -3.75 -9.48 5.56
N ASN A 262 -2.53 -9.72 5.09
CA ASN A 262 -1.35 -9.07 5.64
C ASN A 262 -1.32 -7.55 5.39
N ILE A 263 -1.80 -7.09 4.22
CA ILE A 263 -1.92 -5.66 3.93
C ILE A 263 -2.91 -5.02 4.89
N ARG A 264 -4.11 -5.61 5.07
CA ARG A 264 -5.12 -5.07 5.99
C ARG A 264 -4.65 -5.07 7.45
N LEU A 265 -3.96 -6.13 7.89
CA LEU A 265 -3.33 -6.16 9.20
C LEU A 265 -2.28 -5.05 9.35
N THR A 266 -1.46 -4.81 8.32
CA THR A 266 -0.44 -3.75 8.33
C THR A 266 -1.10 -2.38 8.55
N GLU A 267 -2.21 -2.12 7.87
CA GLU A 267 -2.95 -0.86 8.00
C GLU A 267 -3.55 -0.68 9.40
N GLU A 268 -4.03 -1.77 10.00
CA GLU A 268 -4.53 -1.77 11.37
C GLU A 268 -3.43 -1.45 12.39
N VAL A 269 -2.28 -2.14 12.30
CA VAL A 269 -1.20 -2.01 13.30
C VAL A 269 -0.37 -0.74 13.16
N LEU A 270 -0.33 -0.11 11.98
CA LEU A 270 0.33 1.19 11.79
C LEU A 270 -0.36 2.31 12.59
N GLY A 271 -1.68 2.21 12.79
CA GLY A 271 -2.45 3.21 13.53
C GLY A 271 -2.38 4.61 12.94
N LYS A 272 -2.53 5.63 13.80
CA LYS A 272 -2.60 7.06 13.40
C LYS A 272 -1.32 7.85 13.64
N GLY A 273 -0.33 7.26 14.33
CA GLY A 273 0.90 7.94 14.71
C GLY A 273 0.76 8.97 15.85
N ASP A 274 -0.40 9.03 16.51
CA ASP A 274 -0.63 9.93 17.64
C ASP A 274 0.24 9.54 18.85
N LEU A 275 0.93 10.51 19.45
CA LEU A 275 1.61 10.33 20.72
C LEU A 275 0.65 10.64 21.87
N GLY A 276 0.41 9.67 22.75
CA GLY A 276 -0.53 9.84 23.84
C GLY A 276 -0.79 8.54 24.59
N ILE A 277 -1.71 8.59 25.55
CA ILE A 277 -2.18 7.40 26.27
C ILE A 277 -3.32 6.80 25.45
N ILE A 278 -3.16 5.57 25.01
CA ILE A 278 -4.27 4.83 24.41
C ILE A 278 -5.11 4.16 25.49
N GLY A 279 -6.39 3.89 25.21
CA GLY A 279 -7.31 3.32 26.22
C GLY A 279 -6.80 2.03 26.86
N ALA A 280 -6.08 1.19 26.10
CA ALA A 280 -5.46 -0.04 26.59
C ALA A 280 -4.33 0.20 27.62
N GLU A 281 -3.71 1.37 27.61
CA GLU A 281 -2.59 1.72 28.50
C GLU A 281 -3.05 2.37 29.80
N GLN A 282 -4.26 2.92 29.88
CA GLN A 282 -4.70 3.77 31.00
C GLN A 282 -4.49 3.10 32.36
N LYS A 283 -5.03 1.89 32.54
CA LYS A 283 -4.92 1.13 33.80
C LYS A 283 -3.46 0.80 34.13
N THR A 284 -2.70 0.35 33.14
CA THR A 284 -1.27 0.02 33.33
C THR A 284 -0.50 1.26 33.72
N ARG A 285 -0.78 2.40 33.07
CA ARG A 285 -0.15 3.68 33.37
C ARG A 285 -0.44 4.15 34.78
N GLU A 286 -1.71 4.09 35.22
CA GLU A 286 -2.11 4.44 36.59
C GLU A 286 -1.38 3.59 37.63
N ASN A 287 -1.22 2.30 37.39
CA ASN A 287 -0.60 1.40 38.37
C ASN A 287 0.94 1.38 38.31
N ALA A 288 1.53 1.60 37.13
CA ALA A 288 2.97 1.50 36.91
C ALA A 288 3.72 2.84 37.10
N ARG A 289 3.01 3.97 37.08
CA ARG A 289 3.64 5.28 37.36
C ARG A 289 3.88 5.46 38.85
N LEU A 290 4.79 6.38 39.15
CA LEU A 290 5.20 6.70 40.51
C LEU A 290 4.34 7.83 41.05
N SER A 291 4.15 7.81 42.37
CA SER A 291 3.70 8.93 43.18
C SER A 291 4.77 9.29 44.20
N ILE A 292 4.71 10.50 44.73
CA ILE A 292 5.42 10.90 45.94
C ILE A 292 4.79 10.15 47.11
N VAL A 293 5.64 9.50 47.89
CA VAL A 293 5.27 8.67 49.04
C VAL A 293 6.09 9.08 50.25
N ALA A 294 5.46 9.08 51.42
CA ALA A 294 6.16 9.35 52.67
C ALA A 294 7.07 8.17 53.03
N LYS A 295 8.38 8.45 53.19
CA LYS A 295 9.39 7.43 53.56
C LYS A 295 9.25 6.99 55.02
N HIS A 296 8.72 7.88 55.86
CA HIS A 296 8.36 7.66 57.26
C HIS A 296 7.14 8.54 57.57
N GLY A 297 6.54 8.39 58.76
CA GLY A 297 5.38 9.21 59.14
C GLY A 297 5.75 10.69 59.26
N ILE A 298 4.90 11.57 58.74
CA ILE A 298 5.02 13.03 58.78
C ILE A 298 3.87 13.58 59.62
N LYS A 299 4.14 14.43 60.61
CA LYS A 299 3.11 14.97 61.51
C LYS A 299 2.41 16.20 60.96
N ARG A 300 1.16 16.41 61.35
CA ARG A 300 0.42 17.64 61.05
C ARG A 300 1.23 18.87 61.44
N GLY A 301 1.35 19.84 60.53
CA GLY A 301 2.09 21.08 60.70
C GLY A 301 3.60 20.97 60.49
N GLU A 302 4.14 19.75 60.32
CA GLU A 302 5.55 19.52 60.02
C GLU A 302 5.90 20.01 58.61
N VAL A 303 7.05 20.66 58.47
CA VAL A 303 7.60 21.07 57.17
C VAL A 303 8.21 19.86 56.48
N ILE A 304 7.72 19.53 55.28
CA ILE A 304 8.16 18.38 54.50
C ILE A 304 9.54 18.65 53.93
N LYS A 305 10.50 17.79 54.29
CA LYS A 305 11.88 17.83 53.80
C LYS A 305 12.11 16.77 52.74
N GLU A 306 13.10 16.96 51.89
CA GLU A 306 13.46 16.01 50.83
C GLU A 306 13.66 14.57 51.35
N GLY A 307 14.40 14.41 52.46
CA GLY A 307 14.65 13.10 53.06
C GLY A 307 13.42 12.38 53.65
N ALA A 308 12.29 13.08 53.79
CA ALA A 308 11.02 12.51 54.25
C ALA A 308 10.22 11.83 53.13
N LEU A 309 10.62 12.01 51.88
CA LEU A 309 9.90 11.53 50.71
C LEU A 309 10.66 10.43 49.98
N THR A 310 9.91 9.62 49.25
CA THR A 310 10.40 8.63 48.30
C THR A 310 9.40 8.52 47.14
N PHE A 311 9.73 7.77 46.10
CA PHE A 311 8.87 7.61 44.93
C PHE A 311 8.50 6.14 44.76
N LYS A 312 7.22 5.83 44.88
CA LYS A 312 6.70 4.46 44.78
C LYS A 312 5.42 4.42 43.96
N ARG A 313 5.10 3.23 43.43
CA ARG A 313 3.84 2.94 42.74
C ARG A 313 2.69 2.80 43.75
N PRO A 314 1.42 2.97 43.33
CA PRO A 314 0.95 3.35 41.99
C PRO A 314 1.10 4.86 41.69
N GLY A 315 0.65 5.33 40.53
CA GLY A 315 0.72 6.73 40.08
C GLY A 315 -0.56 7.51 40.37
N LEU A 316 -1.22 7.21 41.50
CA LEU A 316 -2.52 7.78 41.90
C LEU A 316 -2.37 8.98 42.85
N GLY A 317 -1.19 9.20 43.42
CA GLY A 317 -0.85 10.38 44.23
C GLY A 317 -0.20 11.49 43.41
N ILE A 318 0.41 12.45 44.09
CA ILE A 318 1.16 13.53 43.43
C ILE A 318 2.31 12.92 42.63
N SER A 319 2.45 13.32 41.37
CA SER A 319 3.55 12.87 40.52
C SER A 319 4.91 13.36 41.05
N PRO A 320 5.98 12.54 41.01
CA PRO A 320 7.33 12.96 41.43
C PRO A 320 7.86 14.21 40.74
N LYS A 321 7.35 14.58 39.56
CA LYS A 321 7.73 15.82 38.87
C LYS A 321 7.42 17.09 39.67
N PHE A 322 6.55 16.98 40.67
CA PHE A 322 6.13 18.08 41.54
C PHE A 322 6.88 18.10 42.87
N ILE A 323 7.96 17.33 43.02
CA ILE A 323 8.70 17.21 44.29
C ILE A 323 9.14 18.57 44.86
N ASP A 324 9.63 19.47 44.01
CA ASP A 324 10.08 20.80 44.41
C ASP A 324 8.93 21.68 44.90
N GLU A 325 7.70 21.42 44.45
CA GLU A 325 6.51 22.11 44.96
C GLU A 325 6.08 21.59 46.33
N ILE A 326 6.49 20.37 46.71
CA ILE A 326 6.13 19.72 47.98
C ILE A 326 7.15 20.02 49.08
N ILE A 327 8.44 20.06 48.74
CA ILE A 327 9.49 20.36 49.71
C ILE A 327 9.29 21.78 50.25
N GLY A 328 9.34 21.93 51.57
CA GLY A 328 9.12 23.20 52.26
C GLY A 328 7.65 23.49 52.63
N ARG A 329 6.67 22.75 52.10
CA ARG A 329 5.27 22.87 52.52
C ARG A 329 5.01 22.20 53.88
N LYS A 330 3.93 22.60 54.55
CA LYS A 330 3.48 21.99 55.81
C LYS A 330 2.41 20.93 55.57
N ALA A 331 2.48 19.82 56.30
CA ALA A 331 1.46 18.79 56.25
C ALA A 331 0.14 19.26 56.90
N THR A 332 -0.99 19.09 56.21
CA THR A 332 -2.32 19.50 56.73
C THR A 332 -2.89 18.52 57.77
N ARG A 333 -2.36 17.29 57.78
CA ARG A 333 -2.71 16.18 58.67
C ARG A 333 -1.50 15.29 58.93
N ASP A 334 -1.66 14.31 59.79
CA ASP A 334 -0.68 13.21 59.89
C ASP A 334 -0.73 12.37 58.60
N ILE A 335 0.44 12.12 58.01
CA ILE A 335 0.66 11.27 56.83
C ILE A 335 1.45 10.05 57.27
N GLY A 336 0.93 8.85 57.02
CA GLY A 336 1.57 7.60 57.41
C GLY A 336 2.81 7.27 56.57
N ALA A 337 3.71 6.45 57.12
CA ALA A 337 4.78 5.85 56.32
C ALA A 337 4.17 5.01 55.19
N GLU A 338 4.81 5.00 54.01
CA GLU A 338 4.33 4.32 52.80
C GLU A 338 3.03 4.90 52.19
N GLU A 339 2.51 6.00 52.74
CA GLU A 339 1.32 6.66 52.21
C GLU A 339 1.66 7.57 51.03
N GLN A 340 0.80 7.56 50.00
CA GLN A 340 0.93 8.47 48.86
C GLN A 340 0.43 9.86 49.21
N LEU A 341 1.23 10.88 48.91
CA LEU A 341 0.82 12.25 49.10
C LEU A 341 -0.27 12.63 48.06
N LYS A 342 -1.27 13.38 48.52
CA LYS A 342 -2.27 14.10 47.72
C LYS A 342 -2.08 15.61 47.90
N TRP A 343 -2.59 16.40 46.97
CA TRP A 343 -2.43 17.86 47.04
C TRP A 343 -3.05 18.47 48.29
N ASP A 344 -4.15 17.89 48.80
CA ASP A 344 -4.80 18.33 50.03
C ASP A 344 -3.99 18.00 51.30
N ASP A 345 -2.95 17.18 51.19
CA ASP A 345 -2.07 16.85 52.31
C ASP A 345 -1.04 17.96 52.61
N VAL A 346 -0.93 18.97 51.75
CA VAL A 346 0.09 20.02 51.85
C VAL A 346 -0.49 21.42 51.67
N VAL A 347 -0.01 22.36 52.48
CA VAL A 347 -0.31 23.80 52.34
C VAL A 347 0.96 24.61 52.27
N ASN A 348 0.90 25.73 51.54
CA ASN A 348 1.96 26.73 51.56
C ASN A 348 2.14 27.27 52.99
N GLU A 349 3.34 27.73 53.31
CA GLU A 349 3.57 28.47 54.55
C GLU A 349 2.78 29.77 54.65
#